data_AF-G0IQ99-F1
#
_entry.id   AF-G0IQ99-F1
#
_cell.length_a   1.000
_cell.length_b   1.000
_cell.length_c   1.000
_cell.angle_alpha   90.00
_cell.angle_beta   90.00
_cell.angle_gamma   90.00
#
_symmetry.space_group_name_H-M   'P 1'
#
loop_
_entity.id
_entity.type
_entity.pdbx_description
1 polymer ?
#
loop_
_entity_poly.entity_id
_entity_poly.type
_entity_poly.pdbx_seq_one_letter_code
_entity_poly.pdbx_strand_id
1 'polypeptide(L)'
;MSANEILKKYFSNLLLELKELKLILTIESVELQKEEVRILNVTNPKKDLILESIKSYYKTINAWLKSSKNHKLDNFEYLIKEINLLKEEIYIKYQICYKLLQQIVNIKRKIPKIKKHQNHITVSNLPITIMLDIKI
;
A
#
# COMPACT_ATOMS: atom_id res chain seq x y z
N MET A 1 -12.09 27.79 -23.78
CA MET A 1 -10.88 27.01 -23.45
C MET A 1 -10.31 26.41 -24.73
N SER A 2 -9.02 26.60 -25.00
CA SER A 2 -8.33 25.93 -26.09
C SER A 2 -8.05 24.45 -25.77
N ALA A 3 -7.86 23.62 -26.79
CA ALA A 3 -7.46 22.21 -26.61
C ALA A 3 -6.19 22.06 -25.74
N ASN A 4 -5.25 22.99 -25.85
CA ASN A 4 -4.04 23.01 -25.03
C ASN A 4 -4.34 23.31 -23.55
N GLU A 5 -5.29 24.20 -23.25
CA GLU A 5 -5.71 24.47 -21.87
C GLU A 5 -6.40 23.26 -21.23
N ILE A 6 -7.21 22.53 -22.01
CA ILE A 6 -7.86 21.29 -21.57
C ILE A 6 -6.79 20.25 -21.24
N LEU A 7 -5.83 20.02 -22.14
CA LEU A 7 -4.74 19.08 -21.93
C LEU A 7 -3.87 19.50 -20.72
N LYS A 8 -3.59 20.79 -20.55
CA LYS A 8 -2.88 21.34 -19.39
C LYS A 8 -3.60 21.02 -18.09
N LYS A 9 -4.92 21.21 -18.06
CA LYS A 9 -5.74 20.87 -16.90
C LYS A 9 -5.65 19.37 -16.58
N TYR A 10 -5.68 18.49 -17.58
CA TYR A 10 -5.52 17.05 -17.36
C TYR A 10 -4.14 16.69 -16.79
N PHE A 11 -3.05 17.28 -17.30
CA PHE A 11 -1.72 17.10 -16.74
C PHE A 11 -1.62 17.62 -15.30
N SER A 12 -2.16 18.81 -15.02
CA SER A 12 -2.18 19.37 -13.66
C SER A 12 -2.98 18.51 -12.69
N ASN A 13 -4.13 17.97 -13.12
CA ASN A 13 -4.92 17.07 -12.29
C ASN A 13 -4.18 15.75 -12.03
N LEU A 14 -3.57 15.15 -13.06
CA LEU A 14 -2.72 13.97 -12.89
C LEU A 14 -1.59 14.22 -11.89
N LEU A 15 -0.96 15.40 -11.95
CA LEU A 15 0.08 15.79 -11.00
C LEU A 15 -0.44 15.83 -9.55
N LEU A 16 -1.66 16.34 -9.33
CA LEU A 16 -2.28 16.37 -8.00
C LEU A 16 -2.54 14.96 -7.47
N GLU A 17 -3.11 14.08 -8.28
CA GLU A 17 -3.36 12.67 -7.89
C GLU A 17 -2.06 11.93 -7.53
N LEU A 18 -0.98 12.16 -8.30
CA LEU A 18 0.34 11.59 -8.01
C LEU A 18 0.91 12.13 -6.69
N LYS A 19 0.78 13.42 -6.41
CA LYS A 19 1.19 14.02 -5.12
C LYS A 19 0.41 13.42 -3.97
N GLU A 20 -0.89 13.18 -4.14
CA GLU A 20 -1.73 12.56 -3.14
C GLU A 20 -1.35 11.10 -2.89
N LEU A 21 -1.09 10.32 -3.94
CA LEU A 21 -0.58 8.95 -3.82
C LEU A 21 0.75 8.91 -3.06
N LYS A 22 1.69 9.81 -3.39
CA LYS A 22 2.97 9.93 -2.69
C LYS A 22 2.77 10.23 -1.20
N LEU A 23 1.84 11.13 -0.87
CA LEU A 23 1.54 11.48 0.52
C LEU A 23 1.00 10.26 1.28
N ILE A 24 0.06 9.52 0.70
CA ILE A 24 -0.49 8.31 1.33
C ILE A 24 0.61 7.28 1.59
N LEU A 25 1.45 6.98 0.58
CA LEU A 25 2.57 6.05 0.75
C LEU A 25 3.58 6.54 1.79
N THR A 26 3.75 7.85 1.94
CA THR A 26 4.61 8.42 2.99
C THR A 26 4.02 8.18 4.38
N ILE A 27 2.73 8.43 4.56
CA ILE A 27 2.02 8.16 5.82
C ILE A 27 2.08 6.66 6.15
N GLU A 28 1.78 5.80 5.19
CA GLU A 28 1.89 4.34 5.36
C GLU A 28 3.30 3.94 5.77
N SER A 29 4.34 4.47 5.11
CA SER A 29 5.72 4.11 5.45
C SER A 29 6.06 4.47 6.91
N VAL A 30 5.58 5.61 7.42
CA VAL A 30 5.82 6.06 8.79
C VAL A 30 5.08 5.18 9.79
N GLU A 31 3.81 4.86 9.53
CA GLU A 31 3.01 4.04 10.44
C GLU A 31 3.44 2.57 10.42
N LEU A 32 3.82 2.03 9.25
CA LEU A 32 4.36 0.68 9.13
C LEU A 32 5.71 0.51 9.82
N GLN A 33 6.54 1.55 9.89
CA GLN A 33 7.77 1.53 10.72
C GLN A 33 7.46 1.36 12.21
N LYS A 34 6.28 1.78 12.67
CA LYS A 34 5.78 1.57 14.04
C LYS A 34 5.01 0.26 14.19
N GLU A 35 5.03 -0.60 13.17
CA GLU A 35 4.24 -1.83 13.07
C GLU A 35 2.71 -1.62 13.12
N GLU A 36 2.23 -0.39 12.89
CA GLU A 36 0.80 -0.07 12.91
C GLU A 36 0.16 -0.39 11.56
N VAL A 37 -0.28 -1.63 11.39
CA VAL A 37 -0.86 -2.13 10.14
C VAL A 37 -2.28 -1.62 9.91
N ARG A 38 -3.00 -1.13 10.95
CA ARG A 38 -4.39 -0.67 10.80
C ARG A 38 -4.50 0.58 9.93
N ILE A 39 -3.41 1.32 9.74
CA ILE A 39 -3.36 2.44 8.79
C ILE A 39 -3.84 2.02 7.39
N LEU A 40 -3.53 0.78 6.98
CA LEU A 40 -3.90 0.23 5.68
C LEU A 40 -5.42 0.11 5.49
N ASN A 41 -6.19 -0.05 6.57
CA ASN A 41 -7.65 -0.09 6.48
C ASN A 41 -8.24 1.25 6.04
N VAL A 42 -7.55 2.36 6.35
CA VAL A 42 -7.97 3.71 5.98
C VAL A 42 -7.41 4.09 4.61
N THR A 43 -6.16 3.73 4.35
CA THR A 43 -5.44 4.20 3.16
C THR A 43 -5.67 3.33 1.92
N ASN A 44 -5.92 2.01 2.05
CA ASN A 44 -6.13 1.14 0.89
C ASN A 44 -7.33 1.57 0.02
N PRO A 45 -8.55 1.80 0.57
CA PRO A 45 -9.68 2.24 -0.25
C PRO A 45 -9.39 3.54 -0.99
N LYS A 46 -8.66 4.47 -0.33
CA LYS A 46 -8.27 5.74 -0.92
C LYS A 46 -7.25 5.56 -2.04
N LYS A 47 -6.25 4.68 -1.86
CA LYS A 47 -5.28 4.34 -2.91
C LYS A 47 -5.97 3.74 -4.13
N ASP A 48 -6.93 2.84 -3.94
CA ASP A 48 -7.64 2.21 -5.07
C ASP A 48 -8.36 3.25 -5.93
N LEU A 49 -9.04 4.22 -5.30
CA LEU A 49 -9.69 5.33 -6.01
C LEU A 49 -8.69 6.22 -6.76
N ILE A 50 -7.59 6.59 -6.12
CA ILE A 50 -6.54 7.42 -6.73
C ILE A 50 -5.88 6.69 -7.90
N LEU A 51 -5.62 5.38 -7.78
CA LEU A 51 -5.03 4.58 -8.85
C LEU A 51 -5.94 4.51 -10.09
N GLU A 52 -7.24 4.33 -9.90
CA GLU A 52 -8.19 4.38 -11.02
C GLU A 52 -8.31 5.79 -11.61
N SER A 53 -8.26 6.84 -10.78
CA SER A 53 -8.21 8.25 -11.25
C SER A 53 -6.97 8.51 -12.11
N ILE A 54 -5.78 8.15 -11.63
CA ILE A 54 -4.50 8.25 -12.37
C ILE A 54 -4.57 7.52 -13.70
N LYS A 55 -5.07 6.29 -13.70
CA LYS A 55 -5.23 5.46 -14.92
C LYS A 55 -6.17 6.11 -15.92
N SER A 56 -7.28 6.70 -15.45
CA SER A 56 -8.22 7.45 -16.28
C SER A 56 -7.56 8.69 -16.91
N TYR A 57 -6.77 9.44 -16.14
CA TYR A 57 -6.01 10.58 -16.65
C TYR A 57 -5.00 10.17 -17.71
N TYR A 58 -4.19 9.12 -17.47
CA TYR A 58 -3.25 8.62 -18.48
C TYR A 58 -3.96 8.17 -19.75
N LYS A 59 -5.09 7.44 -19.64
CA LYS A 59 -5.89 7.01 -20.79
C LYS A 59 -6.35 8.22 -21.60
N THR A 60 -6.87 9.24 -20.93
CA THR A 60 -7.39 10.46 -21.56
C THR A 60 -6.28 11.25 -22.24
N ILE A 61 -5.18 11.52 -21.54
CA ILE A 61 -4.01 12.23 -22.08
C ILE A 61 -3.46 11.49 -23.31
N ASN A 62 -3.28 10.16 -23.22
CA ASN A 62 -2.77 9.36 -24.34
C ASN A 62 -3.72 9.36 -25.55
N ALA A 63 -5.03 9.31 -25.33
CA ALA A 63 -6.01 9.39 -26.41
C ALA A 63 -5.94 10.77 -27.10
N TRP A 64 -5.84 11.84 -26.32
CA TRP A 64 -5.65 13.20 -26.83
C TRP A 64 -4.39 13.31 -27.67
N LEU A 65 -3.23 12.89 -27.13
CA LEU A 65 -1.95 12.92 -27.83
C LEU A 65 -1.97 12.16 -29.17
N LYS A 66 -2.65 11.01 -29.23
CA LYS A 66 -2.81 10.23 -30.48
C LYS A 66 -3.67 10.94 -31.51
N SER A 67 -4.72 11.64 -31.07
CA SER A 67 -5.61 12.39 -31.97
C SER A 67 -5.00 13.70 -32.47
N SER A 68 -4.05 14.26 -31.71
CA SER A 68 -3.44 15.56 -31.97
C SER A 68 -2.10 15.44 -32.70
N LYS A 69 -2.11 15.12 -34.01
CA LYS A 69 -0.88 14.92 -34.80
C LYS A 69 0.11 16.10 -34.83
N ASN A 70 -0.29 17.32 -34.46
CA ASN A 70 0.51 18.54 -34.63
C ASN A 70 0.53 19.50 -33.40
N HIS A 71 0.18 19.05 -32.20
CA HIS A 71 0.27 19.94 -31.02
C HIS A 71 1.71 20.04 -30.54
N LYS A 72 2.32 21.23 -30.65
CA LYS A 72 3.62 21.51 -30.02
C LYS A 72 3.50 21.30 -28.51
N LEU A 73 4.24 20.33 -27.98
CA LEU A 73 4.27 19.98 -26.57
C LEU A 73 5.20 20.85 -25.73
N ASP A 74 5.86 21.84 -26.35
CA ASP A 74 6.88 22.69 -25.72
C ASP A 74 6.37 23.35 -24.42
N ASN A 75 5.06 23.57 -24.28
CA ASN A 75 4.44 24.14 -23.07
C ASN A 75 4.17 23.12 -21.93
N PHE A 76 4.47 21.83 -22.12
CA PHE A 76 4.22 20.76 -21.15
C PHE A 76 5.49 20.10 -20.64
N GLU A 77 6.67 20.44 -21.16
CA GLU A 77 7.94 19.79 -20.81
C GLU A 77 8.18 19.80 -19.29
N TYR A 78 7.94 20.94 -18.64
CA TYR A 78 8.02 21.07 -17.18
C TYR A 78 7.08 20.08 -16.46
N LEU A 79 5.82 20.02 -16.86
CA LEU A 79 4.82 19.13 -16.24
C LEU A 79 5.16 17.66 -16.44
N ILE A 80 5.64 17.28 -17.62
CA ILE A 80 6.06 15.91 -17.93
C ILE A 80 7.27 15.53 -17.06
N LYS A 81 8.24 16.43 -16.92
CA LYS A 81 9.40 16.24 -16.06
C LYS A 81 9.00 16.07 -14.59
N GLU A 82 8.13 16.94 -14.06
CA GLU A 82 7.62 16.82 -12.69
C GLU A 82 6.88 15.50 -12.46
N ILE A 83 6.03 15.07 -13.41
CA ILE A 83 5.31 13.81 -13.33
C ILE A 83 6.28 12.63 -13.30
N ASN A 84 7.31 12.64 -14.14
CA ASN A 84 8.31 11.57 -14.16
C ASN A 84 9.07 11.47 -12.84
N LEU A 85 9.51 12.61 -12.29
CA LEU A 85 10.15 12.66 -10.97
C LEU A 85 9.23 12.10 -9.86
N LEU A 86 7.96 12.51 -9.85
CA LEU A 86 7.00 12.00 -8.87
C LEU A 86 6.77 10.49 -9.00
N LYS A 87 6.74 9.94 -10.22
CA LYS A 87 6.61 8.48 -10.42
C LYS A 87 7.76 7.72 -9.79
N GLU A 88 8.99 8.22 -9.92
CA GLU A 88 10.17 7.60 -9.31
C GLU A 88 10.08 7.65 -7.78
N GLU A 89 9.71 8.79 -7.21
CA GLU A 89 9.53 8.93 -5.76
C GLU A 89 8.42 8.03 -5.21
N ILE A 90 7.28 7.93 -5.91
CA ILE A 90 6.17 7.03 -5.59
C ILE A 90 6.65 5.58 -5.61
N TYR A 91 7.40 5.19 -6.64
CA TYR A 91 7.95 3.84 -6.75
C TYR A 91 8.87 3.52 -5.56
N ILE A 92 9.77 4.42 -5.19
CA ILE A 92 10.64 4.26 -4.02
C ILE A 92 9.82 4.07 -2.74
N LYS A 93 8.81 4.92 -2.51
CA LYS A 93 7.94 4.83 -1.32
C LYS A 93 7.14 3.53 -1.28
N TYR A 94 6.63 3.09 -2.42
CA TYR A 94 5.94 1.81 -2.54
C TYR A 94 6.86 0.65 -2.16
N GLN A 95 8.09 0.62 -2.69
CA GLN A 95 9.08 -0.41 -2.37
C GLN A 95 9.42 -0.45 -0.87
N ILE A 96 9.49 0.71 -0.21
CA ILE A 96 9.69 0.81 1.24
C ILE A 96 8.51 0.17 1.98
N CYS A 97 7.27 0.57 1.67
CA CYS A 97 6.07 0.03 2.31
C CYS A 97 5.98 -1.49 2.12
N TYR A 98 6.28 -1.98 0.92
CA TYR A 98 6.30 -3.40 0.60
C TYR A 98 7.31 -4.17 1.46
N LYS A 99 8.55 -3.68 1.58
CA LYS A 99 9.59 -4.30 2.41
C LYS A 99 9.19 -4.32 3.89
N LEU A 100 8.62 -3.23 4.42
CA LEU A 100 8.14 -3.18 5.80
C LEU A 100 7.04 -4.21 6.05
N LEU A 101 6.07 -4.32 5.14
CA LEU A 101 5.01 -5.32 5.26
C LEU A 101 5.55 -6.75 5.22
N GLN A 102 6.50 -7.04 4.35
CA GLN A 102 7.17 -8.35 4.34
C GLN A 102 7.86 -8.65 5.66
N GLN A 103 8.56 -7.68 6.25
CA GLN A 103 9.22 -7.83 7.56
C GLN A 103 8.20 -8.14 8.66
N ILE A 104 7.12 -7.36 8.76
CA ILE A 104 6.05 -7.55 9.75
C ILE A 104 5.43 -8.95 9.61
N VAL A 105 5.12 -9.38 8.39
CA VAL A 105 4.56 -10.72 8.12
C VAL A 105 5.55 -11.82 8.52
N ASN A 106 6.83 -11.65 8.21
CA ASN A 106 7.86 -12.63 8.54
C ASN A 106 8.09 -12.74 10.06
N ILE A 107 8.06 -11.64 10.80
CA ILE A 107 8.13 -11.63 12.26
C ILE A 107 6.92 -12.39 12.85
N LYS A 108 5.70 -12.06 12.42
CA LYS A 108 4.47 -12.74 12.89
C LYS A 108 4.45 -14.23 12.58
N ARG A 109 5.07 -14.67 11.48
CA ARG A 109 5.23 -16.11 11.14
C ARG A 109 6.29 -16.82 11.99
N LYS A 110 7.35 -16.12 12.38
CA LYS A 110 8.46 -16.68 13.17
C LYS A 110 8.14 -16.81 14.66
N ILE A 111 7.14 -16.10 15.18
CA ILE A 111 6.62 -16.37 16.52
C ILE A 111 6.13 -17.81 16.51
N PRO A 112 6.78 -18.74 17.23
CA PRO A 112 6.34 -20.12 17.26
C PRO A 112 4.91 -20.09 17.78
N LYS A 113 3.96 -20.60 16.99
CA LYS A 113 2.66 -20.99 17.56
C LYS A 113 3.03 -21.87 18.73
N ILE A 114 2.77 -21.43 19.96
CA ILE A 114 2.93 -22.25 21.16
C ILE A 114 2.21 -23.54 20.80
N LYS A 115 2.97 -24.59 20.46
CA LYS A 115 2.40 -25.91 20.25
C LYS A 115 1.86 -26.20 21.63
N LYS A 116 0.53 -26.08 21.80
CA LYS A 116 -0.17 -26.63 22.96
C LYS A 116 0.50 -27.97 23.17
N HIS A 117 1.27 -28.10 24.24
CA HIS A 117 1.74 -29.40 24.65
C HIS A 117 0.44 -30.16 24.87
N GLN A 118 0.08 -30.98 23.89
CA GLN A 118 -0.85 -32.05 24.12
C GLN A 118 -0.13 -32.86 25.17
N ASN A 119 -0.49 -32.61 26.43
CA ASN A 119 -0.20 -33.52 27.52
C ASN A 119 -0.83 -34.84 27.06
N HIS A 120 -0.01 -35.67 26.42
CA HIS A 120 -0.33 -37.06 26.21
C HIS A 120 -0.41 -37.63 27.62
N ILE A 121 -1.62 -37.69 28.16
CA ILE A 121 -1.92 -38.52 29.31
C ILE A 121 -1.74 -39.95 28.78
N THR A 122 -0.53 -40.49 28.95
CA THR A 122 -0.28 -41.91 28.86
C THR A 122 -1.06 -42.56 29.98
N VAL A 123 -2.23 -43.11 29.64
CA VAL A 123 -2.97 -44.04 30.50
C VAL A 123 -2.14 -45.32 30.56
N SER A 124 -1.16 -45.36 31.46
CA SER A 124 -0.52 -46.59 31.90
C SER A 124 -1.21 -47.04 33.18
N ASN A 125 -1.87 -48.19 33.11
CA ASN A 125 -2.51 -48.87 34.24
C ASN A 125 -1.58 -48.96 35.45
N LEU A 126 -1.86 -48.17 36.48
CA LEU A 126 -1.33 -48.33 37.83
C LEU A 126 -2.44 -47.98 38.82
N PRO A 127 -2.86 -48.90 39.70
CA PRO A 127 -3.88 -48.63 40.70
C PRO A 127 -3.22 -47.90 41.86
N ILE A 128 -3.26 -46.58 41.87
CA ILE A 128 -2.89 -45.79 43.05
C ILE A 128 -4.03 -44.82 43.34
N THR A 129 -4.95 -45.34 44.16
CA THR A 129 -5.63 -44.62 45.23
C THR A 129 -4.80 -43.43 45.73
N ILE A 130 -5.28 -42.21 45.54
CA ILE A 130 -5.32 -41.11 46.52
C ILE A 130 -6.45 -40.18 46.07
N MET A 131 -7.65 -40.41 46.61
CA MET A 131 -8.59 -39.32 46.89
C MET A 131 -7.99 -38.52 48.04
N LEU A 132 -7.76 -37.22 47.85
CA LEU A 132 -7.72 -36.24 48.92
C LEU A 132 -7.93 -34.86 48.27
N ASP A 133 -9.18 -34.60 47.86
CA ASP A 133 -9.67 -33.22 47.79
C ASP A 133 -10.17 -32.87 49.19
N ILE A 134 -9.36 -32.08 49.89
CA ILE A 134 -9.79 -31.30 51.04
C ILE A 134 -10.72 -30.20 50.49
N LYS A 135 -11.99 -30.25 50.88
CA LYS A 135 -12.88 -29.10 50.89
C LYS A 135 -13.56 -29.03 52.27
N ILE A 136 -13.14 -27.99 53.00
CA ILE A 136 -13.71 -27.29 54.18
C ILE A 136 -14.83 -28.02 54.91
#